data_AF-A0A1I5TCF6-F1
#
_entry.id   AF-A0A1I5TCF6-F1
#
_cell.length_a   1.000
_cell.length_b   1.000
_cell.length_c   1.000
_cell.angle_alpha   90.00
_cell.angle_beta   90.00
_cell.angle_gamma   90.00
#
_symmetry.space_group_name_H-M   'P 1'
#
loop_
_entity.id
_entity.type
_entity.pdbx_description
1 polymer ?
#
loop_
_entity_poly.entity_id
_entity_poly.type
_entity_poly.pdbx_seq_one_letter_code
_entity_poly.pdbx_strand_id
1 'polypeptide(L)'
;MTEKDKFYDLLQSENLQHEKLHDIVIKAIEEEKLITNKLMEFEERETSFSERVADRVAAFGGSWQFIIVFVFFLIAWMTINILLLKKAFDPYPFILLNLFLSALAAVQAPVIMMSQNRKEEKDRRRAINDYLINLKAEIEIRNMHQKLDLLIAEQMKTLFDIQKVQVELMEDIKTVINKPAV
;
A
#
# COMPACT_ATOMS: atom_id res chain seq x y z
N MET A 1 -7.94 -53.41 18.51
CA MET A 1 -7.40 -52.06 18.71
C MET A 1 -8.12 -51.49 19.92
N THR A 2 -7.40 -51.23 21.00
CA THR A 2 -7.96 -50.99 22.34
C THR A 2 -8.45 -49.54 22.45
N GLU A 3 -9.48 -49.24 23.25
CA GLU A 3 -9.98 -47.86 23.43
C GLU A 3 -8.88 -46.87 23.83
N LYS A 4 -7.88 -47.33 24.60
CA LYS A 4 -6.67 -46.57 24.92
C LYS A 4 -5.89 -46.14 23.68
N ASP A 5 -5.69 -47.04 22.71
CA ASP A 5 -4.93 -46.75 21.48
C ASP A 5 -5.64 -45.67 20.65
N LYS A 6 -6.98 -45.71 20.60
CA LYS A 6 -7.82 -44.70 19.93
C LYS A 6 -7.74 -43.32 20.61
N PHE A 7 -7.67 -43.28 21.93
CA PHE A 7 -7.53 -42.04 22.71
C PHE A 7 -6.14 -41.41 22.56
N TYR A 8 -5.08 -42.23 22.55
CA TYR A 8 -3.71 -41.76 22.27
C TYR A 8 -3.54 -41.24 20.84
N ASP A 9 -4.16 -41.90 19.85
CA ASP A 9 -4.21 -41.40 18.46
C ASP A 9 -4.93 -40.04 18.37
N LEU A 10 -6.04 -39.87 19.11
CA LEU A 10 -6.79 -38.61 19.14
C LEU A 10 -5.95 -37.48 19.75
N LEU A 11 -5.32 -37.72 20.91
CA LEU A 11 -4.44 -36.73 21.55
C LEU A 11 -3.19 -36.41 20.73
N GLN A 12 -2.61 -37.39 20.03
CA GLN A 12 -1.51 -37.12 19.10
C GLN A 12 -1.97 -36.29 17.91
N SER A 13 -3.13 -36.62 17.32
CA SER A 13 -3.65 -35.86 16.18
C SER A 13 -3.98 -34.41 16.57
N GLU A 14 -4.53 -34.17 17.75
CA GLU A 14 -4.89 -32.84 18.24
C GLU A 14 -3.65 -31.98 18.53
N ASN A 15 -2.62 -32.57 19.18
CA ASN A 15 -1.33 -31.89 19.37
C ASN A 15 -0.62 -31.58 18.04
N LEU A 16 -0.70 -32.48 17.06
CA LEU A 16 -0.11 -32.29 15.74
C LEU A 16 -0.80 -31.17 14.95
N GLN A 17 -2.13 -31.00 15.11
CA GLN A 17 -2.85 -29.87 14.52
C GLN A 17 -2.45 -28.55 15.19
N HIS A 18 -2.28 -28.55 16.51
CA HIS A 18 -1.82 -27.39 17.27
C HIS A 18 -0.41 -26.94 16.85
N GLU A 19 0.50 -27.88 16.61
CA GLU A 19 1.87 -27.61 16.17
C GLU A 19 1.91 -27.03 14.75
N LYS A 20 1.12 -27.60 13.82
CA LYS A 20 0.97 -27.07 12.45
C LYS A 20 0.38 -25.67 12.44
N LEU A 21 -0.60 -25.40 13.30
CA LEU A 21 -1.19 -24.07 13.46
C LEU A 21 -0.14 -23.06 13.94
N HIS A 22 0.69 -23.45 14.92
CA HIS A 22 1.78 -22.61 15.40
C HIS A 22 2.76 -22.25 14.29
N ASP A 23 3.17 -23.23 13.48
CA ASP A 23 4.14 -23.02 12.40
C ASP A 23 3.59 -22.12 11.28
N ILE A 24 2.31 -22.29 10.91
CA ILE A 24 1.62 -21.43 9.94
C ILE A 24 1.52 -19.98 10.46
N VAL A 25 1.14 -19.81 11.73
CA VAL A 25 1.02 -18.48 12.36
C VAL A 25 2.37 -17.79 12.44
N ILE A 26 3.44 -18.50 12.80
CA ILE A 26 4.79 -17.91 12.87
C ILE A 26 5.26 -17.45 11.49
N LYS A 27 5.10 -18.27 10.45
CA LYS A 27 5.46 -17.89 9.07
C LYS A 27 4.68 -16.67 8.58
N ALA A 28 3.38 -16.63 8.86
CA ALA A 28 2.53 -15.49 8.53
C ALA A 28 2.98 -14.19 9.23
N ILE A 29 3.33 -14.25 10.51
CA ILE A 29 3.83 -13.09 11.28
C ILE A 29 5.18 -12.63 10.74
N GLU A 30 6.05 -13.55 10.35
CA GLU A 30 7.36 -13.22 9.80
C GLU A 30 7.24 -12.53 8.43
N GLU A 31 6.38 -13.03 7.54
CA GLU A 31 6.04 -12.38 6.27
C GLU A 31 5.43 -10.99 6.48
N GLU A 32 4.51 -10.84 7.45
CA GLU A 32 3.90 -9.56 7.79
C GLU A 32 4.95 -8.54 8.28
N LYS A 33 5.87 -8.97 9.14
CA LYS A 33 6.94 -8.13 9.69
C LYS A 33 7.92 -7.66 8.61
N LEU A 34 8.25 -8.52 7.65
CA LEU A 34 9.09 -8.17 6.50
C LEU A 34 8.44 -7.10 5.63
N ILE A 35 7.14 -7.23 5.33
CA ILE A 35 6.39 -6.23 4.55
C ILE A 35 6.31 -4.91 5.33
N THR A 36 6.01 -4.97 6.62
CA THR A 36 5.90 -3.78 7.49
C THR A 36 7.23 -3.02 7.59
N ASN A 37 8.35 -3.72 7.75
CA ASN A 37 9.68 -3.10 7.75
C ASN A 37 10.00 -2.43 6.41
N LYS A 38 9.66 -3.08 5.30
CA LYS A 38 9.87 -2.51 3.96
C LYS A 38 9.02 -1.26 3.74
N LEU A 39 7.78 -1.24 4.23
CA LEU A 39 6.91 -0.05 4.21
C LEU A 39 7.54 1.12 4.98
N MET A 40 8.07 0.87 6.19
CA MET A 40 8.76 1.91 6.99
C MET A 40 10.00 2.47 6.27
N GLU A 41 10.80 1.62 5.61
CA GLU A 41 11.98 2.06 4.83
C GLU A 41 11.61 2.99 3.65
N PHE A 42 10.44 2.79 3.03
CA PHE A 42 9.95 3.66 1.96
C PHE A 42 9.52 5.05 2.45
N GLU A 43 9.04 5.16 3.70
CA GLU A 43 8.62 6.43 4.31
C GLU A 43 9.80 7.27 4.82
N GLU A 44 10.86 6.64 5.32
CA GLU A 44 11.99 7.32 5.98
C GLU A 44 13.00 8.00 5.03
N ARG A 45 12.85 7.89 3.70
CA ARG A 45 13.78 8.56 2.78
C ARG A 45 13.65 10.09 2.86
N GLU A 46 14.59 10.71 3.57
CA GLU A 46 14.69 12.16 3.63
C GLU A 46 14.96 12.76 2.24
N THR A 47 14.19 13.79 1.90
CA THR A 47 14.40 14.57 0.67
C THR A 47 15.69 15.37 0.79
N SER A 48 16.59 15.24 -0.18
CA SER A 48 17.84 16.01 -0.22
C SER A 48 17.57 17.53 -0.34
N PHE A 49 18.55 18.36 0.05
CA PHE A 49 18.44 19.81 -0.10
C PHE A 49 18.24 20.25 -1.56
N SER A 50 18.95 19.62 -2.49
CA SER A 50 18.83 19.89 -3.94
C SER A 50 17.44 19.57 -4.46
N GLU A 51 16.85 18.49 -3.98
CA GLU A 51 15.49 18.07 -4.27
C GLU A 51 14.48 19.12 -3.79
N ARG A 52 14.60 19.61 -2.54
CA ARG A 52 13.71 20.64 -2.01
C ARG A 52 13.72 21.94 -2.83
N VAL A 53 14.90 22.34 -3.32
CA VAL A 53 15.04 23.53 -4.18
C VAL A 53 14.38 23.31 -5.54
N ALA A 54 14.62 22.15 -6.18
CA ALA A 54 14.03 21.82 -7.47
C ALA A 54 12.48 21.79 -7.44
N ASP A 55 11.88 21.27 -6.36
CA ASP A 55 10.41 21.26 -6.20
C ASP A 55 9.84 22.67 -6.14
N ARG A 56 10.52 23.57 -5.42
CA ARG A 56 10.07 24.95 -5.28
C ARG A 56 10.17 25.72 -6.59
N VAL A 57 11.24 25.49 -7.36
CA VAL A 57 11.40 26.09 -8.70
C VAL A 57 10.33 25.57 -9.67
N ALA A 58 10.07 24.26 -9.68
CA ALA A 58 9.03 23.67 -10.53
C ALA A 58 7.63 24.17 -10.17
N ALA A 59 7.31 24.25 -8.87
CA ALA A 59 6.03 24.76 -8.40
C ALA A 59 5.81 26.25 -8.73
N PHE A 60 6.87 27.06 -8.66
CA PHE A 60 6.80 28.48 -9.01
C PHE A 60 6.65 28.68 -10.53
N GLY A 61 7.47 28.01 -11.33
CA GLY A 61 7.44 28.11 -12.80
C GLY A 61 6.16 27.54 -13.44
N GLY A 62 5.48 26.60 -12.75
CA GLY A 62 4.21 26.03 -13.20
C GLY A 62 2.95 26.80 -12.79
N SER A 63 3.07 27.92 -12.07
CA SER A 63 1.92 28.68 -11.59
C SER A 63 1.33 29.59 -12.67
N TRP A 64 -0.01 29.62 -12.76
CA TRP A 64 -0.74 30.56 -13.62
C TRP A 64 -0.44 32.03 -13.30
N GLN A 65 -0.18 32.36 -12.03
CA GLN A 65 0.16 33.73 -11.63
C GLN A 65 1.53 34.17 -12.18
N PHE A 66 2.50 33.26 -12.22
CA PHE A 66 3.83 33.55 -12.78
C PHE A 66 3.72 33.88 -14.28
N ILE A 67 2.94 33.09 -15.03
CA ILE A 67 2.74 33.31 -16.47
C ILE A 67 2.16 34.71 -16.73
N ILE A 68 1.14 35.13 -15.98
CA ILE A 68 0.48 36.44 -16.15
C ILE A 68 1.46 37.59 -15.89
N VAL A 69 2.20 37.53 -14.77
CA VAL A 69 3.20 38.56 -14.42
C VAL A 69 4.32 38.61 -15.47
N PHE A 70 4.78 37.46 -15.94
CA PHE A 70 5.82 37.36 -16.95
C PHE A 70 5.39 37.98 -18.29
N VAL A 71 4.18 37.69 -18.77
CA VAL A 71 3.63 38.31 -19.98
C VAL A 71 3.49 39.82 -19.83
N PHE A 72 2.99 40.29 -18.67
CA PHE A 72 2.90 41.73 -18.39
C PHE A 72 4.26 42.41 -18.41
N PHE A 73 5.29 41.79 -17.82
CA PHE A 73 6.66 42.27 -17.85
C PHE A 73 7.20 42.39 -19.29
N LEU A 74 6.96 41.39 -20.15
CA LEU A 74 7.37 41.45 -21.56
C LEU A 74 6.70 42.61 -22.30
N ILE A 75 5.39 42.81 -22.10
CA ILE A 75 4.66 43.92 -22.70
C ILE A 75 5.24 45.25 -22.22
N ALA A 76 5.44 45.41 -20.91
CA ALA A 76 6.02 46.63 -20.34
C ALA A 76 7.43 46.93 -20.90
N TRP A 77 8.27 45.89 -21.01
CA TRP A 77 9.61 46.02 -21.59
C TRP A 77 9.57 46.51 -23.05
N MET A 78 8.70 45.91 -23.86
CA MET A 78 8.51 46.34 -25.25
C MET A 78 7.99 47.78 -25.33
N THR A 79 6.98 48.13 -24.53
CA THR A 79 6.41 49.49 -24.51
C THR A 79 7.46 50.55 -24.13
N ILE A 80 8.25 50.32 -23.08
CA ILE A 80 9.29 51.25 -22.64
C ILE A 80 10.35 51.46 -23.75
N ASN A 81 10.81 50.39 -24.38
CA ASN A 81 11.83 50.49 -25.43
C ASN A 81 11.30 51.17 -26.70
N ILE A 82 10.04 50.96 -27.06
CA ILE A 82 9.40 51.67 -28.19
C ILE A 82 9.30 53.17 -27.87
N LEU A 83 8.88 53.55 -26.67
CA LEU A 83 8.71 54.95 -26.26
C LEU A 83 10.03 55.72 -26.12
N LEU A 84 11.15 55.04 -25.88
CA LEU A 84 12.47 55.67 -25.78
C LEU A 84 13.11 55.99 -27.14
N LEU A 85 12.55 55.51 -28.27
CA LEU A 85 12.97 55.70 -29.67
C LEU A 85 14.51 55.80 -29.88
N LYS A 86 15.09 57.01 -29.74
CA LYS A 86 16.52 57.28 -29.99
C LYS A 86 17.46 56.89 -28.85
N LYS A 87 16.94 56.62 -27.65
CA LYS A 87 17.69 56.13 -26.48
C LYS A 87 17.27 54.71 -26.08
N ALA A 88 16.58 53.99 -26.97
CA ALA A 88 16.11 52.64 -26.68
C ALA A 88 17.30 51.72 -26.40
N PHE A 89 17.22 50.99 -25.29
CA PHE A 89 18.25 50.03 -24.88
C PHE A 89 18.17 48.74 -25.71
N ASP A 90 16.95 48.37 -26.13
CA ASP A 90 16.66 47.23 -27.00
C ASP A 90 15.71 47.67 -28.12
N PRO A 91 16.21 48.32 -29.20
CA PRO A 91 15.39 48.74 -30.34
C PRO A 91 14.76 47.55 -31.05
N TYR A 92 13.62 47.78 -31.72
CA TYR A 92 13.01 46.78 -32.60
C TYR A 92 14.05 46.26 -33.61
N PRO A 93 14.34 44.94 -33.70
CA PRO A 93 13.48 43.79 -33.37
C PRO A 93 13.69 43.11 -31.99
N PHE A 94 14.16 43.82 -30.95
CA PHE A 94 14.33 43.33 -29.57
C PHE A 94 15.33 42.16 -29.42
N ILE A 95 16.57 42.35 -29.86
CA ILE A 95 17.60 41.29 -29.86
C ILE A 95 17.96 40.82 -28.44
N LEU A 96 17.99 41.73 -27.45
CA LEU A 96 18.35 41.39 -26.09
C LEU A 96 17.25 40.59 -25.40
N LEU A 97 15.99 41.01 -25.60
CA LEU A 97 14.83 40.26 -25.11
C LEU A 97 14.79 38.85 -25.72
N ASN A 98 15.02 38.75 -27.03
CA ASN A 98 15.05 37.46 -27.72
C ASN A 98 16.16 36.54 -27.19
N LEU A 99 17.36 37.09 -26.97
CA LEU A 99 18.47 36.33 -26.38
C LEU A 99 18.13 35.84 -24.97
N PHE A 100 17.54 36.70 -24.15
CA PHE A 100 17.14 36.35 -22.79
C PHE A 100 16.07 35.25 -22.77
N LEU A 101 15.03 35.37 -23.60
CA LEU A 101 13.98 34.36 -23.73
C LEU A 101 14.53 33.02 -24.22
N SER A 102 15.45 33.03 -25.18
CA SER A 102 16.08 31.81 -25.69
C SER A 102 16.91 31.11 -24.62
N ALA A 103 17.70 31.87 -23.85
CA ALA A 103 18.47 31.33 -22.73
C ALA A 103 17.56 30.79 -21.62
N LEU A 104 16.47 31.50 -21.31
CA LEU A 104 15.48 31.07 -20.33
C LEU A 104 14.82 29.74 -20.74
N ALA A 105 14.38 29.62 -22.00
CA ALA A 105 13.79 28.39 -22.54
C ALA A 105 14.78 27.21 -22.50
N ALA A 106 16.05 27.44 -22.82
CA ALA A 106 17.09 26.41 -22.78
C ALA A 106 17.29 25.84 -21.36
N VAL A 107 17.20 26.69 -20.32
CA VAL A 107 17.28 26.26 -18.91
C VAL A 107 15.95 25.64 -18.43
N GLN A 108 14.80 26.08 -18.96
CA GLN A 108 13.50 25.56 -18.59
C GLN A 108 13.32 24.08 -18.94
N ALA A 109 13.72 23.63 -20.13
CA ALA A 109 13.49 22.25 -20.57
C ALA A 109 14.12 21.19 -19.63
N PRO A 110 15.40 21.29 -19.20
CA PRO A 110 15.98 20.39 -18.20
C PRO A 110 15.30 20.49 -16.83
N VAL A 111 14.93 21.69 -16.38
CA VAL A 111 14.24 21.88 -15.09
C VAL A 111 12.88 21.19 -15.10
N ILE A 112 12.13 21.32 -16.20
CA ILE A 112 10.87 20.62 -16.41
C ILE A 112 11.11 19.10 -16.38
N MET A 113 12.10 18.61 -17.13
CA MET A 113 12.43 17.17 -17.16
C MET A 113 12.85 16.65 -15.78
N MET A 114 13.65 17.39 -15.02
CA MET A 114 14.01 17.05 -13.64
C MET A 114 12.78 16.98 -12.73
N SER A 115 11.85 17.94 -12.87
CA SER A 115 10.60 17.92 -12.10
C SER A 115 9.68 16.75 -12.48
N GLN A 116 9.65 16.36 -13.76
CA GLN A 116 8.89 15.22 -14.26
C GLN A 116 9.47 13.90 -13.74
N ASN A 117 10.78 13.66 -13.92
CA ASN A 117 11.46 12.47 -13.41
C ASN A 117 11.22 12.27 -11.91
N ARG A 118 11.20 13.38 -11.15
CA ARG A 118 10.97 13.35 -9.72
C ARG A 118 9.52 13.06 -9.35
N LYS A 119 8.56 13.59 -10.10
CA LYS A 119 7.15 13.26 -9.95
C LYS A 119 6.91 11.77 -10.24
N GLU A 120 7.50 11.25 -11.32
CA GLU A 120 7.44 9.83 -11.67
C GLU A 120 8.05 8.93 -10.61
N GLU A 121 9.19 9.31 -10.03
CA GLU A 121 9.79 8.54 -8.93
C GLU A 121 8.90 8.53 -7.68
N LYS A 122 8.24 9.65 -7.35
CA LYS A 122 7.28 9.72 -6.24
C LYS A 122 6.03 8.89 -6.52
N ASP A 123 5.52 8.93 -7.74
CA ASP A 123 4.35 8.15 -8.17
C ASP A 123 4.67 6.66 -8.19
N ARG A 124 5.87 6.26 -8.65
CA ARG A 124 6.37 4.88 -8.57
C ARG A 124 6.48 4.39 -7.14
N ARG A 125 7.02 5.21 -6.22
CA ARG A 125 7.10 4.88 -4.79
C ARG A 125 5.72 4.68 -4.19
N ARG A 126 4.77 5.56 -4.48
CA ARG A 126 3.36 5.43 -4.05
C ARG A 126 2.74 4.14 -4.58
N ALA A 127 2.90 3.83 -5.86
CA ALA A 127 2.38 2.60 -6.45
C ALA A 127 2.96 1.33 -5.79
N ILE A 128 4.26 1.32 -5.47
CA ILE A 128 4.89 0.20 -4.74
C ILE A 128 4.31 0.08 -3.32
N ASN A 129 4.14 1.20 -2.63
CA ASN A 129 3.56 1.22 -1.29
C ASN A 129 2.12 0.69 -1.29
N ASP A 130 1.29 1.16 -2.22
CA ASP A 130 -0.09 0.70 -2.39
C ASP A 130 -0.14 -0.81 -2.71
N TYR A 131 0.77 -1.30 -3.55
CA TYR A 131 0.92 -2.72 -3.83
C TYR A 131 1.25 -3.53 -2.57
N LEU A 132 2.22 -3.07 -1.76
CA LEU A 132 2.61 -3.75 -0.53
C LEU A 132 1.49 -3.75 0.52
N ILE A 133 0.72 -2.67 0.64
CA ILE A 133 -0.45 -2.60 1.52
C ILE A 133 -1.52 -3.61 1.07
N ASN A 134 -1.81 -3.67 -0.23
CA ASN A 134 -2.75 -4.64 -0.78
C ASN A 134 -2.29 -6.08 -0.55
N LEU A 135 -0.99 -6.37 -0.73
CA LEU A 135 -0.43 -7.69 -0.44
C LEU A 135 -0.56 -8.05 1.05
N LYS A 136 -0.29 -7.09 1.95
CA LYS A 136 -0.49 -7.26 3.40
C LYS A 136 -1.95 -7.60 3.71
N ALA A 137 -2.91 -6.87 3.13
CA ALA A 137 -4.33 -7.11 3.31
C ALA A 137 -4.74 -8.50 2.78
N GLU A 138 -4.20 -8.93 1.63
CA GLU A 138 -4.47 -10.26 1.08
C GLU A 138 -3.98 -11.37 2.02
N ILE A 139 -2.76 -11.25 2.55
CA ILE A 139 -2.20 -12.21 3.52
C ILE A 139 -3.05 -12.23 4.80
N GLU A 140 -3.44 -11.07 5.31
CA GLU A 140 -4.27 -10.96 6.51
C GLU A 140 -5.65 -11.63 6.31
N ILE A 141 -6.29 -11.40 5.15
CA ILE A 141 -7.54 -12.07 4.77
C ILE A 141 -7.36 -13.58 4.68
N ARG A 142 -6.27 -14.06 4.05
CA ARG A 142 -5.96 -15.49 3.94
C ARG A 142 -5.78 -16.14 5.30
N ASN A 143 -5.06 -15.47 6.21
CA ASN A 143 -4.85 -15.96 7.58
C ASN A 143 -6.16 -16.00 8.38
N MET A 144 -7.02 -14.99 8.23
CA MET A 144 -8.36 -15.02 8.81
C MET A 144 -9.20 -16.18 8.27
N HIS A 145 -9.16 -16.44 6.96
CA HIS A 145 -9.83 -17.58 6.35
C HIS A 145 -9.36 -18.91 6.94
N GLN A 146 -8.04 -19.13 7.06
CA GLN A 146 -7.52 -20.36 7.67
C GLN A 146 -7.98 -20.55 9.12
N LYS A 147 -8.02 -19.47 9.91
CA LYS A 147 -8.55 -19.52 11.28
C LYS A 147 -10.04 -19.86 11.30
N LEU A 148 -10.82 -19.28 10.38
CA LEU A 148 -12.24 -19.60 10.24
C LEU A 148 -12.46 -21.07 9.87
N ASP A 149 -11.71 -21.60 8.91
CA ASP A 149 -11.81 -23.00 8.50
C ASP A 149 -11.51 -23.95 9.66
N LEU A 150 -10.50 -23.64 10.48
CA LEU A 150 -10.17 -24.41 11.68
C LEU A 150 -11.29 -24.37 12.72
N LEU A 151 -11.83 -23.18 13.02
CA LEU A 151 -12.95 -23.02 13.95
C LEU A 151 -14.21 -23.76 13.46
N ILE A 152 -14.49 -23.72 12.16
CA ILE A 152 -15.62 -24.44 11.56
C ILE A 152 -15.42 -25.96 11.71
N ALA A 153 -14.22 -26.47 11.46
CA ALA A 153 -13.91 -27.89 11.63
C ALA A 153 -14.08 -28.35 13.08
N GLU A 154 -13.64 -27.54 14.05
CA GLU A 154 -13.82 -27.79 15.48
C GLU A 154 -15.31 -27.81 15.86
N GLN A 155 -16.08 -26.81 15.44
CA GLN A 155 -17.53 -26.74 15.67
C GLN A 155 -18.27 -27.94 15.07
N MET A 156 -17.87 -28.39 13.87
CA MET A 156 -18.41 -29.60 13.24
C MET A 156 -18.16 -30.85 14.09
N LYS A 157 -16.93 -31.03 14.61
CA LYS A 157 -16.60 -32.14 15.50
C LYS A 157 -17.47 -32.12 16.75
N THR A 158 -17.60 -30.97 17.41
CA THR A 158 -18.48 -30.80 18.58
C THR A 158 -19.94 -31.15 18.27
N LEU A 159 -20.45 -30.74 17.10
CA LEU A 159 -21.82 -31.07 16.70
C LEU A 159 -22.02 -32.58 16.51
N PHE A 160 -21.05 -33.28 15.91
CA PHE A 160 -21.07 -34.74 15.77
C PHE A 160 -21.03 -35.45 17.12
N ASP A 161 -20.20 -34.99 18.06
CA ASP A 161 -20.12 -35.55 19.40
C ASP A 161 -21.46 -35.40 20.15
N ILE A 162 -22.09 -34.22 20.05
CA ILE A 162 -23.42 -33.99 20.62
C ILE A 162 -24.47 -34.91 19.98
N GLN A 163 -24.47 -35.07 18.66
CA GLN A 163 -25.38 -35.98 17.97
C GLN A 163 -25.19 -37.43 18.41
N LYS A 164 -23.94 -37.87 18.58
CA LYS A 164 -23.63 -39.22 19.03
C LYS A 164 -24.20 -39.48 20.43
N VAL A 165 -24.00 -38.53 21.35
CA VAL A 165 -24.58 -38.61 22.71
C VAL A 165 -26.12 -38.64 22.66
N GLN A 166 -26.75 -37.87 21.77
CA GLN A 166 -28.22 -37.93 21.59
C GLN A 166 -28.70 -39.29 21.10
N VAL A 167 -27.98 -39.93 20.16
CA VAL A 167 -28.30 -41.26 19.65
C VAL A 167 -28.16 -42.32 20.74
N GLU A 168 -27.06 -42.28 21.51
CA GLU A 168 -26.80 -43.20 22.61
C GLU A 168 -27.88 -43.08 23.71
N LEU A 169 -28.27 -41.85 24.06
CA LEU A 169 -29.39 -41.61 24.99
C LEU A 169 -30.72 -42.16 24.44
N MET A 170 -30.97 -42.06 23.13
CA MET A 170 -32.17 -42.66 22.52
C MET A 170 -32.15 -44.19 22.56
N GLU A 171 -30.98 -44.82 22.39
CA GLU A 171 -30.84 -46.27 22.56
C GLU A 171 -31.10 -46.68 24.01
N ASP A 172 -30.52 -45.97 24.98
CA ASP A 172 -30.75 -46.21 26.41
C ASP A 172 -32.24 -46.09 26.76
N ILE A 173 -32.91 -45.01 26.34
CA ILE A 173 -34.35 -44.83 26.55
C ILE A 173 -35.14 -45.98 25.93
N LYS A 174 -34.79 -46.42 24.71
CA LYS A 174 -35.44 -47.55 24.05
C LYS A 174 -35.25 -48.85 24.85
N THR A 175 -34.07 -49.10 25.42
CA THR A 175 -33.84 -50.29 26.25
C THR A 175 -34.62 -50.25 27.56
N VAL A 176 -34.76 -49.08 28.18
CA VAL A 176 -35.55 -48.89 29.41
C VAL A 176 -37.04 -49.09 29.14
N ILE A 177 -37.56 -48.57 28.03
CA ILE A 177 -38.97 -48.75 27.62
C ILE A 177 -39.27 -50.22 27.28
N ASN A 178 -38.31 -50.96 26.71
CA ASN A 178 -38.51 -52.33 26.28
C ASN A 178 -38.26 -53.39 27.37
N LYS A 179 -37.95 -52.97 28.62
CA LYS A 179 -37.89 -53.88 29.76
C LYS A 179 -39.32 -54.23 30.19
N PRO A 180 -39.73 -55.51 30.22
CA PRO A 180 -41.06 -55.89 30.69
C PRO A 180 -41.22 -55.48 32.15
N ALA A 181 -42.33 -54.81 32.46
CA ALA A 181 -42.76 -54.59 33.84
C ALA A 181 -42.93 -55.98 34.49
N VAL A 182 -42.07 -56.25 35.47
CA VAL A 182 -42.21 -57.40 36.38
C VAL A 182 -43.44 -57.20 37.25
#